data_AF-A0A7V7WXF8-F1
#
_entry.id   AF-A0A7V7WXF8-F1
#
_cell.length_a   1.000
_cell.length_b   1.000
_cell.length_c   1.000
_cell.angle_alpha   90.00
_cell.angle_beta   90.00
_cell.angle_gamma   90.00
#
_symmetry.space_group_name_H-M   'P 1'
#
loop_
_entity.id
_entity.type
_entity.pdbx_description
1 polymer ?
#
loop_
_entity_poly.entity_id
_entity_poly.type
_entity_poly.pdbx_seq_one_letter_code
_entity_poly.pdbx_strand_id
1 'polypeptide(L)'
;EHDLALRERGGWILAKLAEQRERAARLQAARVQWREGSTIPFLGEPLVMVIDPRVAGAVLDADARSLPAVPHRVLRIGLPHDAGPEQLREAVQAWLQRQARRVFEERCAHFAPRIGVRVRRLALSSAASRWGSASDDGGIWLHWRLIHFTLPVIDYVVAHELAHLREMNHSRAFWQVVRSVVPDFERARRTLDDQPLPALD
;
A
#
# COMPACT_ATOMS: atom_id res chain seq x y z
N GLU A 1 0.09 -37.07 -31.04
CA GLU A 1 -0.37 -36.41 -29.79
C GLU A 1 0.65 -35.47 -29.13
N HIS A 2 1.92 -35.36 -29.58
CA HIS A 2 2.90 -34.43 -28.99
C HIS A 2 2.80 -32.96 -29.44
N ASP A 3 2.08 -32.64 -30.52
CA ASP A 3 2.01 -31.27 -31.09
C ASP A 3 0.95 -30.35 -30.45
N LEU A 4 -0.03 -30.89 -29.72
CA LEU A 4 -1.03 -30.08 -29.00
C LEU A 4 -0.46 -29.48 -27.71
N ALA A 5 0.41 -30.22 -27.01
CA ALA A 5 1.03 -29.78 -25.75
C ALA A 5 2.08 -28.66 -25.93
N LEU A 6 2.67 -28.51 -27.12
CA LEU A 6 3.59 -27.41 -27.46
C LEU A 6 2.85 -26.11 -27.80
N ARG A 7 1.65 -26.19 -28.40
CA ARG A 7 0.81 -25.01 -28.70
C ARG A 7 0.17 -24.41 -27.45
N GLU A 8 -0.20 -25.22 -26.45
CA GLU A 8 -0.71 -24.73 -25.16
C GLU A 8 0.34 -23.94 -24.37
N ARG A 9 1.62 -24.32 -24.45
CA ARG A 9 2.73 -23.60 -23.79
C ARG A 9 3.05 -22.27 -24.48
N GLY A 10 2.94 -22.21 -25.82
CA GLY A 10 3.12 -20.96 -26.58
C GLY A 10 2.05 -19.91 -26.26
N GLY A 11 0.78 -20.34 -26.15
CA GLY A 11 -0.33 -19.46 -25.76
C GLY A 11 -0.17 -18.88 -24.34
N TRP A 12 0.25 -19.69 -23.37
CA TRP A 12 0.52 -19.24 -22.00
C TRP A 12 1.72 -18.28 -21.90
N ILE A 13 2.81 -18.54 -22.65
CA ILE A 13 3.98 -17.64 -22.68
C ILE A 13 3.62 -16.30 -23.33
N LEU A 14 2.88 -16.30 -24.44
CA LEU A 14 2.42 -15.07 -25.09
C LEU A 14 1.42 -14.30 -24.22
N ALA A 15 0.50 -14.99 -23.56
CA ALA A 15 -0.41 -14.38 -22.58
C ALA A 15 0.35 -13.78 -21.39
N LYS A 16 1.38 -14.48 -20.88
CA LYS A 16 2.23 -13.97 -19.80
C LYS A 16 3.09 -12.77 -20.23
N LEU A 17 3.60 -12.76 -21.46
CA LEU A 17 4.33 -11.62 -22.02
C LEU A 17 3.41 -10.41 -22.25
N ALA A 18 2.18 -10.65 -22.72
CA ALA A 18 1.16 -9.60 -22.85
C ALA A 18 0.76 -9.04 -21.48
N GLU A 19 0.50 -9.90 -20.49
CA GLU A 19 0.23 -9.52 -19.09
C GLU A 19 1.40 -8.71 -18.50
N GLN A 20 2.65 -9.12 -18.74
CA GLN A 20 3.82 -8.36 -18.30
C GLN A 20 3.97 -7.01 -18.99
N ARG A 21 3.74 -6.93 -20.31
CA ARG A 21 3.77 -5.66 -21.05
C ARG A 21 2.66 -4.72 -20.59
N GLU A 22 1.46 -5.24 -20.37
CA GLU A 22 0.34 -4.46 -19.89
C GLU A 22 0.58 -3.97 -18.45
N ARG A 23 1.12 -4.83 -17.59
CA ARG A 23 1.53 -4.45 -16.23
C ARG A 23 2.63 -3.38 -16.26
N ALA A 24 3.63 -3.52 -17.12
CA ALA A 24 4.69 -2.54 -17.31
C ALA A 24 4.14 -1.19 -17.82
N ALA A 25 3.22 -1.21 -18.79
CA ALA A 25 2.57 -0.02 -19.32
C ALA A 25 1.71 0.69 -18.24
N ARG A 26 0.95 -0.07 -17.44
CA ARG A 26 0.20 0.47 -16.31
C ARG A 26 1.11 1.09 -15.25
N LEU A 27 2.24 0.46 -14.93
CA LEU A 27 3.24 1.00 -14.00
C LEU A 27 3.87 2.28 -14.54
N GLN A 28 4.21 2.32 -15.84
CA GLN A 28 4.77 3.50 -16.50
C GLN A 28 3.76 4.65 -16.53
N ALA A 29 2.49 4.37 -16.83
CA ALA A 29 1.41 5.35 -16.79
C ALA A 29 1.12 5.87 -15.35
N ALA A 30 1.38 5.04 -14.34
CA ALA A 30 1.23 5.40 -12.94
C ALA A 30 2.48 6.09 -12.34
N ARG A 31 3.47 6.44 -13.15
CA ARG A 31 4.68 7.12 -12.66
C ARG A 31 4.35 8.54 -12.18
N VAL A 32 4.78 8.85 -10.96
CA VAL A 32 4.54 10.15 -10.34
C VAL A 32 5.45 11.18 -10.96
N GLN A 33 4.85 12.28 -11.43
CA GLN A 33 5.59 13.47 -11.82
C GLN A 33 5.80 14.32 -10.56
N TRP A 34 7.03 14.43 -10.07
CA TRP A 34 7.36 15.20 -8.88
C TRP A 34 7.39 16.70 -9.18
N ARG A 35 6.22 17.33 -9.11
CA ARG A 35 6.01 18.77 -9.24
C ARG A 35 4.79 19.20 -8.43
N GLU A 36 4.67 20.50 -8.20
CA GLU A 36 3.49 21.08 -7.56
C GLU A 36 2.20 20.74 -8.35
N GLY A 37 1.12 20.47 -7.61
CA GLY A 37 -0.18 20.08 -8.16
C GLY A 37 -0.31 18.61 -8.55
N SER A 38 0.79 17.85 -8.59
CA SER A 38 0.73 16.41 -8.85
C SER A 38 0.01 15.65 -7.74
N THR A 39 -0.58 14.51 -8.12
CA THR A 39 -1.37 13.67 -7.23
C THR A 39 -0.74 12.31 -6.99
N ILE A 40 -0.85 11.82 -5.76
CA ILE A 40 -0.54 10.44 -5.39
C ILE A 40 -1.71 9.82 -4.62
N PRO A 41 -1.96 8.51 -4.70
CA PRO A 41 -2.95 7.85 -3.84
C PRO A 41 -2.50 7.90 -2.37
N PHE A 42 -3.42 8.16 -1.46
CA PHE A 42 -3.23 8.09 -0.02
C PHE A 42 -4.53 7.59 0.61
N LEU A 43 -4.46 6.44 1.29
CA LEU A 43 -5.63 5.75 1.84
C LEU A 43 -6.74 5.49 0.79
N GLY A 44 -6.34 5.28 -0.47
CA GLY A 44 -7.24 5.06 -1.61
C GLY A 44 -7.86 6.32 -2.21
N GLU A 45 -7.52 7.51 -1.69
CA GLU A 45 -7.98 8.80 -2.20
C GLU A 45 -6.83 9.58 -2.86
N PRO A 46 -7.10 10.45 -3.86
CA PRO A 46 -6.09 11.34 -4.42
C PRO A 46 -5.60 12.38 -3.38
N LEU A 47 -4.28 12.47 -3.23
CA LEU A 47 -3.56 13.46 -2.43
C LEU A 47 -2.79 14.39 -3.35
N VAL A 48 -3.20 15.66 -3.40
CA VAL A 48 -2.55 16.74 -4.16
C VAL A 48 -1.38 17.28 -3.35
N MET A 49 -0.22 17.41 -3.98
CA MET A 49 1.00 17.95 -3.37
C MET A 49 1.13 19.44 -3.69
N VAL A 50 1.25 20.28 -2.66
CA VAL A 50 1.37 21.75 -2.79
C VAL A 50 2.60 22.23 -2.04
N ILE A 51 3.42 23.05 -2.68
CA ILE A 51 4.60 23.64 -2.03
C ILE A 51 4.13 24.86 -1.25
N ASP A 52 4.41 24.90 0.04
CA ASP A 52 4.05 26.01 0.91
C ASP A 52 5.22 26.32 1.86
N PRO A 53 6.07 27.32 1.54
CA PRO A 53 7.23 27.67 2.37
C PRO A 53 6.88 28.09 3.80
N ARG A 54 5.60 28.34 4.10
CA ARG A 54 5.14 28.78 5.44
C ARG A 54 4.94 27.61 6.40
N VAL A 55 4.86 26.37 5.91
CA VAL A 55 4.69 25.19 6.77
C VAL A 55 6.04 24.55 7.05
N ALA A 56 6.20 23.97 8.25
CA ALA A 56 7.38 23.18 8.59
C ALA A 56 7.16 21.70 8.24
N GLY A 57 8.02 21.14 7.40
CA GLY A 57 7.89 19.75 6.95
C GLY A 57 6.67 19.54 6.05
N ALA A 58 6.05 18.36 6.10
CA ALA A 58 4.87 18.06 5.30
C ALA A 58 3.64 17.85 6.19
N VAL A 59 2.55 18.57 5.89
CA VAL A 59 1.35 18.66 6.72
C VAL A 59 0.12 18.43 5.85
N LEU A 60 -0.73 17.47 6.26
CA LEU A 60 -2.02 17.23 5.63
C LEU A 60 -2.98 18.35 6.02
N ASP A 61 -3.52 19.05 5.04
CA ASP A 61 -4.56 20.05 5.26
C ASP A 61 -5.90 19.33 5.53
N ALA A 62 -6.42 19.50 6.75
CA ALA A 62 -7.71 18.97 7.16
C ALA A 62 -8.88 19.83 6.68
N ASP A 63 -8.62 21.10 6.34
CA ASP A 63 -9.64 22.12 6.04
C ASP A 63 -9.74 22.45 4.54
N ALA A 64 -8.89 21.86 3.70
CA ALA A 64 -9.00 21.88 2.25
C ALA A 64 -10.28 21.15 1.81
N ARG A 65 -11.42 21.83 1.96
CA ARG A 65 -12.69 21.39 1.38
C ARG A 65 -12.55 21.46 -0.14
N SER A 66 -12.40 20.29 -0.74
CA SER A 66 -12.47 20.11 -2.18
C SER A 66 -13.79 20.67 -2.73
N LEU A 67 -13.76 21.17 -3.97
CA LEU A 67 -14.97 21.45 -4.75
C LEU A 67 -15.95 20.24 -4.68
N PRO A 68 -17.27 20.45 -4.76
CA PRO A 68 -18.29 19.42 -4.45
C PRO A 68 -18.28 18.12 -5.26
N ALA A 69 -17.33 17.89 -6.17
CA ALA A 69 -17.35 16.78 -7.12
C ALA A 69 -16.15 15.81 -7.03
N VAL A 70 -15.03 16.17 -6.40
CA VAL A 70 -13.88 15.25 -6.24
C VAL A 70 -13.24 15.46 -4.88
N PRO A 71 -13.47 14.58 -3.89
CA PRO A 71 -12.74 14.63 -2.63
C PRO A 71 -11.26 14.46 -2.94
N HIS A 72 -10.50 15.51 -2.67
CA HIS A 72 -9.06 15.48 -2.77
C HIS A 72 -8.49 15.99 -1.45
N ARG A 73 -7.45 15.29 -0.99
CA ARG A 73 -6.66 15.71 0.16
C ARG A 73 -5.55 16.60 -0.34
N VAL A 74 -5.13 17.59 0.46
CA VAL A 74 -4.00 18.46 0.13
C VAL A 74 -2.88 18.22 1.13
N LEU A 75 -1.70 17.85 0.63
CA LEU A 75 -0.46 17.81 1.40
C LEU A 75 0.32 19.09 1.14
N ARG A 76 0.42 19.95 2.15
CA ARG A 76 1.31 21.12 2.12
C ARG A 76 2.71 20.71 2.49
N ILE A 77 3.69 21.15 1.70
CA ILE A 77 5.08 20.71 1.80
C ILE A 77 5.96 21.95 1.96
N GLY A 78 6.57 22.06 3.12
CA GLY A 78 7.49 23.11 3.55
C GLY A 78 8.80 23.05 2.81
N LEU A 79 8.79 23.53 1.57
CA LEU A 79 9.95 23.66 0.70
C LEU A 79 9.94 25.06 0.06
N PRO A 80 11.12 25.59 -0.32
CA PRO A 80 11.21 26.76 -1.19
C PRO A 80 10.46 26.55 -2.52
N HIS A 81 9.97 27.63 -3.14
CA HIS A 81 9.26 27.55 -4.42
C HIS A 81 10.13 27.05 -5.58
N ASP A 82 11.45 27.20 -5.48
CA ASP A 82 12.44 26.72 -6.43
C ASP A 82 12.96 25.31 -6.09
N ALA A 83 12.35 24.62 -5.13
CA ALA A 83 12.74 23.26 -4.76
C ALA A 83 12.60 22.28 -5.94
N GLY A 84 13.63 21.45 -6.11
CA GLY A 84 13.68 20.47 -7.20
C GLY A 84 12.75 19.27 -6.98
N PRO A 85 12.45 18.50 -8.05
CA PRO A 85 11.65 17.28 -7.99
C PRO A 85 12.10 16.26 -6.94
N GLU A 86 13.43 16.12 -6.76
CA GLU A 86 14.02 15.18 -5.80
C GLU A 86 13.71 15.56 -4.35
N GLN A 87 13.80 16.85 -4.02
CA GLN A 87 13.47 17.35 -2.67
C GLN A 87 11.99 17.15 -2.35
N LEU A 88 11.13 17.39 -3.35
CA LEU A 88 9.69 17.13 -3.22
C LEU A 88 9.42 15.64 -2.99
N ARG A 89 10.05 14.76 -3.77
CA ARG A 89 9.94 13.30 -3.62
C ARG A 89 10.33 12.86 -2.22
N GLU A 90 11.49 13.27 -1.74
CA GLU A 90 12.02 12.87 -0.43
C GLU A 90 11.10 13.34 0.71
N ALA A 91 10.65 14.60 0.66
CA ALA A 91 9.74 15.16 1.66
C ALA A 91 8.42 14.38 1.74
N VAL A 92 7.84 14.06 0.58
CA VAL A 92 6.58 13.32 0.47
C VAL A 92 6.74 11.86 0.88
N GLN A 93 7.80 11.17 0.43
CA GLN A 93 8.07 9.79 0.83
C GLN A 93 8.32 9.67 2.33
N ALA A 94 9.07 10.59 2.92
CA ALA A 94 9.30 10.62 4.37
C ALA A 94 7.97 10.82 5.11
N TRP A 95 7.09 11.69 4.61
CA TRP A 95 5.76 11.88 5.18
C TRP A 95 4.88 10.63 5.05
N LEU A 96 4.84 9.99 3.88
CA LEU A 96 4.08 8.76 3.65
C LEU A 96 4.53 7.64 4.58
N GLN A 97 5.83 7.46 4.78
CA GLN A 97 6.36 6.46 5.71
C GLN A 97 5.92 6.75 7.16
N ARG A 98 5.93 8.01 7.60
CA ARG A 98 5.40 8.38 8.93
C ARG A 98 3.90 8.07 9.06
N GLN A 99 3.10 8.36 8.03
CA GLN A 99 1.68 8.02 8.04
C GLN A 99 1.45 6.50 8.02
N ALA A 100 2.21 5.76 7.20
CA ALA A 100 2.15 4.30 7.14
C ALA A 100 2.41 3.71 8.52
N ARG A 101 3.47 4.14 9.21
CA ARG A 101 3.77 3.71 10.58
C ARG A 101 2.60 3.97 11.53
N ARG A 102 2.09 5.20 11.56
CA ARG A 102 0.97 5.58 12.43
C ARG A 102 -0.27 4.71 12.18
N VAL A 103 -0.67 4.57 10.92
CA VAL A 103 -1.85 3.77 10.54
C VAL A 103 -1.64 2.31 10.93
N PHE A 104 -0.47 1.73 10.61
CA PHE A 104 -0.21 0.32 10.94
C PHE A 104 -0.19 0.08 12.45
N GLU A 105 0.37 0.99 13.24
CA GLU A 105 0.34 0.91 14.71
C GLU A 105 -1.11 0.91 15.23
N GLU A 106 -1.96 1.80 14.70
CA GLU A 106 -3.38 1.85 15.05
C GLU A 106 -4.12 0.56 14.65
N ARG A 107 -3.88 0.05 13.45
CA ARG A 107 -4.54 -1.18 12.96
C ARG A 107 -4.07 -2.41 13.71
N CYS A 108 -2.79 -2.51 14.03
CA CYS A 108 -2.27 -3.58 14.88
C CYS A 108 -2.90 -3.52 16.29
N ALA A 109 -2.98 -2.34 16.89
CA ALA A 109 -3.63 -2.16 18.20
C ALA A 109 -5.13 -2.52 18.16
N HIS A 110 -5.79 -2.30 17.02
CA HIS A 110 -7.18 -2.69 16.83
C HIS A 110 -7.37 -4.21 16.72
N PHE A 111 -6.58 -4.88 15.88
CA PHE A 111 -6.81 -6.30 15.55
C PHE A 111 -6.13 -7.30 16.49
N ALA A 112 -4.94 -6.99 17.02
CA ALA A 112 -4.20 -7.89 17.90
C ALA A 112 -5.01 -8.41 19.10
N PRO A 113 -5.73 -7.57 19.89
CA PRO A 113 -6.53 -8.07 21.02
C PRO A 113 -7.73 -8.91 20.58
N ARG A 114 -8.30 -8.63 19.40
CA ARG A 114 -9.44 -9.40 18.85
C ARG A 114 -9.01 -10.80 18.40
N ILE A 115 -7.81 -10.91 17.84
CA ILE A 115 -7.20 -12.18 17.46
C ILE A 115 -6.67 -12.93 18.69
N GLY A 116 -6.32 -12.22 19.77
CA GLY A 116 -5.74 -12.78 20.99
C GLY A 116 -4.23 -12.98 20.90
N VAL A 117 -3.52 -12.07 20.23
CA VAL A 117 -2.05 -12.09 20.04
C VAL A 117 -1.41 -10.81 20.57
N ARG A 118 -0.09 -10.83 20.75
CA ARG A 118 0.70 -9.66 21.16
C ARG A 118 1.75 -9.35 20.09
N VAL A 119 1.73 -8.11 19.62
CA VAL A 119 2.81 -7.57 18.77
C VAL A 119 3.95 -7.09 19.68
N ARG A 120 5.16 -7.61 19.45
CA ARG A 120 6.38 -7.17 20.15
C ARG A 120 7.13 -6.09 19.40
N ARG A 121 7.09 -6.12 18.07
CA ARG A 121 7.73 -5.13 17.22
C ARG A 121 6.92 -4.91 15.94
N LEU A 122 6.79 -3.65 15.55
CA LEU A 122 6.28 -3.25 14.24
C LEU A 122 7.32 -2.42 13.49
N ALA A 123 7.67 -2.85 12.29
CA ALA A 123 8.60 -2.16 11.41
C ALA A 123 8.02 -1.96 10.00
N LEU A 124 8.44 -0.88 9.35
CA LEU A 124 8.18 -0.66 7.93
C LEU A 124 9.16 -1.48 7.09
N SER A 125 8.67 -1.98 5.96
CA SER A 125 9.44 -2.71 4.95
C SER A 125 9.31 -2.04 3.59
N SER A 126 10.28 -2.30 2.72
CA SER A 126 10.28 -1.95 1.30
C SER A 126 10.54 -3.18 0.40
N ALA A 127 10.21 -4.39 0.91
CA ALA A 127 10.44 -5.64 0.20
C ALA A 127 9.59 -5.76 -1.08
N ALA A 128 10.22 -5.99 -2.22
CA ALA A 128 9.52 -5.96 -3.52
C ALA A 128 8.49 -7.10 -3.72
N SER A 129 8.62 -8.22 -3.02
CA SER A 129 7.85 -9.45 -3.27
C SER A 129 6.68 -9.70 -2.32
N ARG A 130 6.53 -8.90 -1.26
CA ARG A 130 5.52 -9.15 -0.21
C ARG A 130 5.02 -7.88 0.45
N TRP A 131 3.75 -7.88 0.81
CA TRP A 131 3.09 -6.78 1.51
C TRP A 131 3.34 -6.79 3.01
N GLY A 132 3.65 -7.95 3.59
CA GLY A 132 3.98 -8.10 4.99
C GLY A 132 4.74 -9.38 5.29
N SER A 133 5.16 -9.50 6.54
CA SER A 133 5.62 -10.74 7.13
C SER A 133 5.50 -10.68 8.65
N ALA A 134 5.34 -11.84 9.28
CA ALA A 134 5.37 -12.01 10.71
C ALA A 134 6.43 -13.03 11.14
N SER A 135 6.90 -12.92 12.38
CA SER A 135 7.72 -13.92 13.06
C SER A 135 6.97 -14.48 14.27
N ASP A 136 7.28 -15.72 14.64
CA ASP A 136 6.71 -16.43 15.79
C ASP A 136 6.93 -15.72 17.13
N ASP A 137 8.01 -14.95 17.25
CA ASP A 137 8.33 -14.11 18.41
C ASP A 137 7.52 -12.80 18.50
N GLY A 138 6.55 -12.57 17.60
CA GLY A 138 5.67 -11.40 17.63
C GLY A 138 6.20 -10.17 16.86
N GLY A 139 7.18 -10.34 15.98
CA GLY A 139 7.61 -9.31 15.03
C GLY A 139 6.66 -9.21 13.84
N ILE A 140 6.32 -7.98 13.45
CA ILE A 140 5.49 -7.66 12.27
C ILE A 140 6.25 -6.66 11.41
N TRP A 141 6.33 -6.95 10.11
CA TRP A 141 6.87 -6.06 9.09
C TRP A 141 5.81 -5.82 8.03
N LEU A 142 5.53 -4.55 7.72
CA LEU A 142 4.53 -4.17 6.72
C LEU A 142 5.14 -3.24 5.68
N HIS A 143 4.83 -3.49 4.42
CA HIS A 143 5.34 -2.70 3.32
C HIS A 143 4.73 -1.29 3.37
N TRP A 144 5.55 -0.25 3.48
CA TRP A 144 5.04 1.11 3.72
C TRP A 144 4.11 1.61 2.62
N ARG A 145 4.33 1.18 1.37
CA ARG A 145 3.47 1.51 0.22
C ARG A 145 2.03 0.97 0.32
N LEU A 146 1.69 0.14 1.32
CA LEU A 146 0.30 -0.17 1.64
C LEU A 146 -0.54 1.09 1.91
N ILE A 147 0.10 2.19 2.33
CA ILE A 147 -0.57 3.48 2.57
C ILE A 147 -1.24 4.08 1.33
N HIS A 148 -0.94 3.58 0.13
CA HIS A 148 -1.60 3.98 -1.12
C HIS A 148 -2.96 3.28 -1.34
N PHE A 149 -3.23 2.18 -0.63
CA PHE A 149 -4.50 1.46 -0.73
C PHE A 149 -5.53 1.97 0.28
N THR A 150 -6.78 1.60 0.09
CA THR A 150 -7.87 1.88 1.03
C THR A 150 -7.64 1.20 2.37
N LEU A 151 -8.24 1.75 3.43
CA LEU A 151 -8.12 1.18 4.77
C LEU A 151 -8.55 -0.30 4.87
N PRO A 152 -9.62 -0.79 4.20
CA PRO A 152 -9.97 -2.20 4.21
C PRO A 152 -8.89 -3.13 3.64
N VAL A 153 -8.09 -2.66 2.67
CA VAL A 153 -6.95 -3.43 2.14
C VAL A 153 -5.83 -3.50 3.17
N ILE A 154 -5.53 -2.37 3.82
CA ILE A 154 -4.54 -2.31 4.92
C ILE A 154 -4.97 -3.24 6.06
N ASP A 155 -6.25 -3.22 6.44
CA ASP A 155 -6.82 -4.06 7.49
C ASP A 155 -6.66 -5.54 7.21
N TYR A 156 -6.92 -5.94 5.96
CA TYR A 156 -6.71 -7.32 5.53
C TYR A 156 -5.25 -7.74 5.71
N VAL A 157 -4.28 -6.95 5.23
CA VAL A 157 -2.86 -7.32 5.35
C VAL A 157 -2.42 -7.35 6.81
N VAL A 158 -2.84 -6.37 7.62
CA VAL A 158 -2.54 -6.36 9.06
C VAL A 158 -3.12 -7.60 9.75
N ALA A 159 -4.39 -7.94 9.49
CA ALA A 159 -5.02 -9.12 10.04
C ALA A 159 -4.35 -10.43 9.57
N HIS A 160 -3.89 -10.47 8.32
CA HIS A 160 -3.13 -11.60 7.77
C HIS A 160 -1.82 -11.83 8.53
N GLU A 161 -1.01 -10.79 8.71
CA GLU A 161 0.26 -10.91 9.43
C GLU A 161 0.05 -11.21 10.93
N LEU A 162 -1.00 -10.67 11.55
CA LEU A 162 -1.33 -10.99 12.93
C LEU A 162 -1.85 -12.43 13.09
N ALA A 163 -2.59 -12.96 12.12
CA ALA A 163 -3.05 -14.33 12.13
C ALA A 163 -1.87 -15.32 12.08
N HIS A 164 -0.77 -14.95 11.42
CA HIS A 164 0.45 -15.75 11.42
C HIS A 164 0.98 -15.99 12.83
N LEU A 165 0.82 -15.04 13.77
CA LEU A 165 1.23 -15.22 15.18
C LEU A 165 0.46 -16.34 15.92
N ARG A 166 -0.66 -16.84 15.36
CA ARG A 166 -1.36 -18.04 15.86
C ARG A 166 -1.13 -19.25 14.99
N GLU A 167 -1.15 -19.07 13.67
CA GLU A 167 -1.11 -20.13 12.68
C GLU A 167 -0.08 -19.80 11.59
N MET A 168 1.10 -20.42 11.64
CA MET A 168 2.22 -20.09 10.74
C MET A 168 1.99 -20.52 9.28
N ASN A 169 1.01 -21.39 9.03
CA ASN A 169 0.65 -21.86 7.70
C ASN A 169 -0.73 -21.32 7.30
N HIS A 170 -0.98 -21.18 5.99
CA HIS A 170 -2.29 -20.73 5.46
C HIS A 170 -3.37 -21.83 5.48
N SER A 171 -3.44 -22.62 6.57
CA SER A 171 -4.44 -23.66 6.75
C SER A 171 -5.86 -23.10 6.91
N ARG A 172 -6.85 -23.99 6.99
CA ARG A 172 -8.23 -23.61 7.31
C ARG A 172 -8.33 -22.82 8.62
N ALA A 173 -7.55 -23.18 9.64
CA ALA A 173 -7.53 -22.49 10.93
C ALA A 173 -7.04 -21.04 10.77
N PHE A 174 -5.97 -20.81 10.00
CA PHE A 174 -5.48 -19.47 9.67
C PHE A 174 -6.58 -18.59 9.05
N TRP A 175 -7.27 -19.10 8.02
CA TRP A 175 -8.31 -18.32 7.35
C TRP A 175 -9.55 -18.08 8.22
N GLN A 176 -9.83 -18.96 9.19
CA GLN A 176 -10.85 -18.72 10.21
C GLN A 176 -10.46 -17.55 11.12
N VAL A 177 -9.19 -17.44 11.51
CA VAL A 177 -8.69 -16.30 12.29
C VAL A 177 -8.86 -15.00 11.51
N VAL A 178 -8.39 -14.94 10.26
CA VAL A 178 -8.52 -13.74 9.41
C VAL A 178 -9.99 -13.34 9.25
N ARG A 179 -10.87 -14.29 8.88
CA ARG A 179 -12.30 -14.04 8.68
C ARG A 179 -13.01 -13.56 9.95
N SER A 180 -12.53 -13.96 11.14
CA SER A 180 -13.16 -13.56 12.40
C SER A 180 -13.03 -12.06 12.69
N VAL A 181 -12.03 -11.38 12.11
CA VAL A 181 -11.80 -9.94 12.30
C VAL A 181 -11.96 -9.11 11.04
N VAL A 182 -11.80 -9.72 9.85
CA VAL A 182 -12.05 -9.09 8.55
C VAL A 182 -12.91 -10.05 7.71
N PRO A 183 -14.25 -10.02 7.86
CA PRO A 183 -15.14 -11.00 7.22
C PRO A 183 -15.11 -11.01 5.69
N ASP A 184 -14.91 -9.84 5.07
CA ASP A 184 -14.95 -9.63 3.61
C ASP A 184 -13.54 -9.55 2.97
N PHE A 185 -12.56 -10.23 3.57
CA PHE A 185 -11.15 -10.11 3.18
C PHE A 185 -10.86 -10.49 1.73
N GLU A 186 -11.69 -11.33 1.10
CA GLU A 186 -11.51 -11.78 -0.29
C GLU A 186 -11.60 -10.61 -1.27
N ARG A 187 -12.39 -9.57 -0.96
CA ARG A 187 -12.44 -8.35 -1.76
C ARG A 187 -11.12 -7.58 -1.67
N ALA A 188 -10.62 -7.38 -0.46
CA ALA A 188 -9.35 -6.70 -0.21
C ALA A 188 -8.16 -7.44 -0.85
N ARG A 189 -8.16 -8.77 -0.78
CA ARG A 189 -7.15 -9.62 -1.42
C ARG A 189 -7.11 -9.41 -2.93
N ARG A 190 -8.27 -9.43 -3.61
CA ARG A 190 -8.34 -9.18 -5.07
C ARG A 190 -7.78 -7.81 -5.44
N THR A 191 -8.08 -6.78 -4.65
CA THR A 191 -7.52 -5.43 -4.87
C THR A 191 -5.99 -5.41 -4.85
N LEU A 192 -5.33 -6.17 -3.98
CA LEU A 192 -3.85 -6.25 -3.94
C LEU A 192 -3.25 -6.92 -5.18
N ASP A 193 -3.97 -7.87 -5.79
CA ASP A 193 -3.52 -8.57 -6.99
C ASP A 193 -3.69 -7.68 -8.24
N ASP A 194 -4.77 -6.90 -8.29
CA ASP A 194 -5.18 -6.15 -9.49
C ASP A 194 -4.61 -4.72 -9.56
N GLN A 195 -4.46 -4.03 -8.43
CA GLN A 195 -4.14 -2.60 -8.42
C GLN A 195 -2.63 -2.37 -8.44
N PRO A 196 -2.09 -1.76 -9.52
CA PRO A 196 -0.68 -1.37 -9.57
C PRO A 196 -0.43 -0.19 -8.64
N LEU A 197 0.75 -0.17 -8.02
CA LEU A 197 1.20 0.99 -7.25
C LEU A 197 1.85 2.04 -8.17
N PRO A 198 1.74 3.33 -7.82
CA PRO A 198 2.37 4.40 -8.60
C PRO A 198 3.89 4.36 -8.52
N ALA A 199 4.61 4.30 -9.64
CA ALA A 199 6.07 4.32 -9.63
C ALA A 199 6.58 5.67 -9.06
N LEU A 200 7.46 5.60 -8.06
CA LEU A 200 7.91 6.76 -7.28
C LEU A 200 9.36 7.18 -7.60
N ASP A 201 10.07 6.35 -8.34
CA ASP A 201 11.43 6.51 -8.87
C ASP A 201 11.46 7.27 -10.20
#